data_AF-A0A7S4IBC2-F1
#
_entry.id   AF-A0A7S4IBC2-F1
#
_cell.length_a   1.000
_cell.length_b   1.000
_cell.length_c   1.000
_cell.angle_alpha   90.00
_cell.angle_beta   90.00
_cell.angle_gamma   90.00
#
_symmetry.space_group_name_H-M   'P 1'
#
loop_
_entity.id
_entity.type
_entity.pdbx_description
1 polymer ?
#
loop_
_entity_poly.entity_id
_entity_poly.type
_entity_poly.pdbx_seq_one_letter_code
_entity_poly.pdbx_strand_id
1 'polypeptide(L)'
;LDYSTFNAQPTSTVEVLEDGNLFAAGVGTSLNFCEATTRIVKGDLISALRNSILSKQSKFEISDAGNVLLTDITRTVLEDQTTMDIFGGGNLQLLRSAYLLLGKNSEASVGNGGSALFGEDVVFDLLDHSSLRVDGGDISFYGDASLKAHLNSIGEVTSGGSILFSDNTQATLSDASRLTVFDSGSISFSDETSAQLSDN
;
A
#
# COMPACT_ATOMS: atom_id res chain seq x y z
N LEU A 1 27.88 -1.16 -9.37
CA LEU A 1 26.61 -0.98 -8.65
C LEU A 1 25.96 0.21 -9.31
N ASP A 2 24.96 -0.03 -10.13
CA ASP A 2 24.30 1.03 -10.89
C ASP A 2 23.26 1.65 -9.97
N TYR A 3 23.62 2.78 -9.39
CA TYR A 3 22.71 3.58 -8.58
C TYR A 3 21.96 4.50 -9.53
N SER A 4 20.67 4.24 -9.72
CA SER A 4 19.79 5.11 -10.51
C SER A 4 18.79 5.76 -9.57
N THR A 5 18.81 7.09 -9.51
CA THR A 5 17.86 7.83 -8.69
C THR A 5 17.04 8.74 -9.57
N PHE A 6 15.73 8.58 -9.48
CA PHE A 6 14.75 9.52 -10.00
C PHE A 6 14.29 10.43 -8.86
N ASN A 7 14.21 11.74 -9.11
CA ASN A 7 13.71 12.71 -8.13
C ASN A 7 12.65 13.59 -8.77
N ALA A 8 11.40 13.43 -8.36
CA ALA A 8 10.34 14.38 -8.63
C ALA A 8 10.44 15.54 -7.62
N GLN A 9 10.72 16.72 -8.15
CA GLN A 9 10.87 17.95 -7.37
C GLN A 9 9.50 18.50 -6.94
N PRO A 10 9.45 19.42 -5.95
CA PRO A 10 8.22 20.10 -5.58
C PRO A 10 7.48 20.66 -6.79
N THR A 11 6.15 20.49 -6.78
CA THR A 11 5.21 20.90 -7.83
C THR A 11 5.37 20.19 -9.19
N SER A 12 6.32 19.24 -9.32
CA SER A 12 6.46 18.48 -10.56
C SER A 12 5.33 17.47 -10.73
N THR A 13 5.04 17.15 -12.00
CA THR A 13 4.12 16.08 -12.36
C THR A 13 4.86 15.04 -13.20
N VAL A 14 4.74 13.78 -12.81
CA VAL A 14 5.14 12.61 -13.62
C VAL A 14 3.87 12.04 -14.22
N GLU A 15 3.78 11.98 -15.54
CA GLU A 15 2.62 11.40 -16.23
C GLU A 15 3.08 10.18 -17.04
N VAL A 16 2.41 9.05 -16.81
CA VAL A 16 2.56 7.84 -17.60
C VAL A 16 1.21 7.54 -18.22
N LEU A 17 1.17 7.62 -19.54
CA LEU A 17 -0.05 7.57 -20.35
C LEU A 17 -0.01 6.34 -21.28
N GLU A 18 -1.14 6.07 -21.94
CA GLU A 18 -1.22 5.07 -23.01
C GLU A 18 -0.77 3.66 -22.58
N ASP A 19 -1.27 3.20 -21.42
CA ASP A 19 -0.96 1.88 -20.86
C ASP A 19 0.53 1.70 -20.45
N GLY A 20 1.32 2.78 -20.42
CA GLY A 20 2.71 2.76 -19.97
C GLY A 20 2.84 2.52 -18.47
N ASN A 21 3.96 1.93 -18.06
CA ASN A 21 4.24 1.65 -16.64
C ASN A 21 5.33 2.58 -16.08
N LEU A 22 5.15 3.04 -14.85
CA LEU A 22 6.26 3.55 -14.05
C LEU A 22 6.98 2.36 -13.40
N PHE A 23 8.03 1.88 -14.04
CA PHE A 23 8.78 0.70 -13.61
C PHE A 23 10.15 1.09 -13.03
N ALA A 24 10.40 0.71 -11.78
CA ALA A 24 11.70 0.86 -11.13
C ALA A 24 12.14 -0.46 -10.50
N ALA A 25 13.29 -0.97 -10.95
CA ALA A 25 13.83 -2.21 -10.44
C ALA A 25 15.34 -2.16 -10.29
N GLY A 26 15.85 -2.93 -9.35
CA GLY A 26 17.27 -3.18 -9.17
C GLY A 26 17.84 -2.58 -7.89
N VAL A 27 18.94 -3.20 -7.45
CA VAL A 27 19.65 -2.81 -6.23
C VAL A 27 20.24 -1.42 -6.40
N GLY A 28 19.88 -0.51 -5.50
CA GLY A 28 20.38 0.88 -5.54
C GLY A 28 19.58 1.80 -6.46
N THR A 29 18.49 1.30 -7.06
CA THR A 29 17.49 2.14 -7.71
C THR A 29 16.58 2.78 -6.68
N SER A 30 16.26 4.07 -6.86
CA SER A 30 15.31 4.77 -6.01
C SER A 30 14.46 5.78 -6.77
N LEU A 31 13.19 5.88 -6.36
CA LEU A 31 12.28 6.94 -6.77
C LEU A 31 11.97 7.82 -5.55
N ASN A 32 12.30 9.10 -5.64
CA ASN A 32 12.01 10.07 -4.58
C ASN A 32 10.99 11.09 -5.08
N PHE A 33 9.93 11.30 -4.31
CA PHE A 33 8.88 12.26 -4.58
C PHE A 33 8.75 13.22 -3.40
N CYS A 34 8.83 14.51 -3.66
CA CYS A 34 8.64 15.55 -2.64
C CYS A 34 7.70 16.59 -3.20
N GLU A 35 6.53 16.76 -2.58
CA GLU A 35 5.50 17.71 -3.02
C GLU A 35 5.15 17.56 -4.51
N ALA A 36 5.16 16.32 -5.02
CA ALA A 36 4.99 16.00 -6.43
C ALA A 36 3.67 15.26 -6.69
N THR A 37 3.25 15.23 -7.97
CA THR A 37 2.12 14.40 -8.41
C THR A 37 2.62 13.37 -9.42
N THR A 38 2.18 12.12 -9.27
CA THR A 38 2.41 11.05 -10.25
C THR A 38 1.06 10.57 -10.74
N ARG A 39 0.83 10.62 -12.05
CA ARG A 39 -0.37 10.10 -12.71
C ARG A 39 -0.01 8.93 -13.60
N ILE A 40 -0.72 7.82 -13.43
CA ILE A 40 -0.60 6.64 -14.26
C ILE A 40 -2.01 6.29 -14.76
N VAL A 41 -2.19 6.29 -16.08
CA VAL A 41 -3.47 6.02 -16.73
C VAL A 41 -3.37 4.68 -17.44
N LYS A 42 -4.18 3.71 -16.99
CA LYS A 42 -4.26 2.31 -17.46
C LYS A 42 -3.03 1.43 -17.25
N GLY A 43 -1.85 2.00 -17.04
CA GLY A 43 -0.67 1.25 -16.69
C GLY A 43 -0.43 1.13 -15.19
N ASP A 44 0.71 0.57 -14.83
CA ASP A 44 1.03 0.18 -13.46
C ASP A 44 2.18 1.01 -12.86
N LEU A 45 2.14 1.20 -11.55
CA LEU A 45 3.34 1.50 -10.75
C LEU A 45 3.97 0.19 -10.31
N ILE A 46 5.19 -0.08 -10.76
CA ILE A 46 5.89 -1.33 -10.44
C ILE A 46 7.24 -0.99 -9.79
N SER A 47 7.40 -1.46 -8.55
CA SER A 47 8.64 -1.47 -7.82
C SER A 47 9.10 -2.92 -7.66
N ALA A 48 10.32 -3.24 -8.07
CA ALA A 48 10.85 -4.60 -7.95
C ALA A 48 12.35 -4.64 -7.57
N LEU A 49 12.84 -5.83 -7.24
CA LEU A 49 14.26 -6.18 -7.12
C LEU A 49 15.08 -5.20 -6.24
N ARG A 50 14.65 -4.99 -4.99
CA ARG A 50 15.32 -4.10 -4.01
C ARG A 50 15.35 -2.61 -4.39
N ASN A 51 14.32 -2.14 -5.09
CA ASN A 51 14.09 -0.71 -5.30
C ASN A 51 13.53 -0.04 -4.03
N SER A 52 13.77 1.27 -3.90
CA SER A 52 13.17 2.10 -2.85
C SER A 52 12.28 3.19 -3.45
N ILE A 53 11.08 3.37 -2.89
CA ILE A 53 10.22 4.53 -3.16
C ILE A 53 10.12 5.34 -1.87
N LEU A 54 10.50 6.60 -1.91
CA LEU A 54 10.34 7.54 -0.81
C LEU A 54 9.45 8.69 -1.28
N SER A 55 8.39 8.97 -0.54
CA SER A 55 7.44 10.02 -0.88
C SER A 55 7.10 10.85 0.33
N LYS A 56 7.12 12.18 0.16
CA LYS A 56 6.71 13.15 1.16
C LYS A 56 5.74 14.15 0.55
N GLN A 57 4.59 14.39 1.20
CA GLN A 57 3.59 15.38 0.76
C GLN A 57 3.20 15.26 -0.73
N SER A 58 3.22 14.06 -1.28
CA SER A 58 3.01 13.84 -2.72
C SER A 58 1.72 13.08 -2.99
N LYS A 59 1.31 13.04 -4.25
CA LYS A 59 0.11 12.34 -4.70
C LYS A 59 0.44 11.32 -5.78
N PHE A 60 -0.08 10.11 -5.66
CA PHE A 60 -0.10 9.10 -6.73
C PHE A 60 -1.55 8.86 -7.15
N GLU A 61 -1.84 9.03 -8.44
CA GLU A 61 -3.15 8.79 -9.07
C GLU A 61 -2.98 7.67 -10.11
N ILE A 62 -3.38 6.45 -9.76
CA ILE A 62 -3.39 5.30 -10.65
C ILE A 62 -4.85 5.06 -11.05
N SER A 63 -5.15 5.11 -12.35
CA SER A 63 -6.52 5.16 -12.86
C SER A 63 -6.74 4.23 -14.04
N ASP A 64 -8.02 4.04 -14.41
CA ASP A 64 -8.45 3.19 -15.52
C ASP A 64 -7.92 1.75 -15.43
N ALA A 65 -8.03 1.15 -14.24
CA ALA A 65 -7.62 -0.23 -13.93
C ALA A 65 -6.10 -0.47 -13.84
N GLY A 66 -5.30 0.59 -13.76
CA GLY A 66 -3.88 0.50 -13.42
C GLY A 66 -3.64 -0.05 -12.00
N ASN A 67 -2.56 -0.79 -11.79
CA ASN A 67 -2.24 -1.43 -10.51
C ASN A 67 -0.98 -0.83 -9.86
N VAL A 68 -0.82 -1.12 -8.58
CA VAL A 68 0.45 -0.90 -7.87
C VAL A 68 0.99 -2.26 -7.45
N LEU A 69 2.19 -2.60 -7.94
CA LEU A 69 2.91 -3.82 -7.57
C LEU A 69 4.23 -3.46 -6.91
N LEU A 70 4.37 -3.86 -5.64
CA LEU A 70 5.61 -3.77 -4.87
C LEU A 70 6.10 -5.19 -4.59
N THR A 71 7.27 -5.57 -5.09
CA THR A 71 7.72 -6.96 -4.96
C THR A 71 9.24 -7.09 -4.85
N ASP A 72 9.71 -8.27 -4.46
CA ASP A 72 11.14 -8.63 -4.43
C ASP A 72 11.98 -7.68 -3.57
N ILE A 73 11.65 -7.60 -2.29
CA ILE A 73 12.41 -6.87 -1.25
C ILE A 73 12.41 -5.35 -1.50
N THR A 74 11.35 -4.80 -2.07
CA THR A 74 11.20 -3.35 -2.23
C THR A 74 10.83 -2.67 -0.94
N ARG A 75 11.21 -1.39 -0.81
CA ARG A 75 10.83 -0.55 0.33
C ARG A 75 10.10 0.70 -0.16
N THR A 76 8.82 0.82 0.14
CA THR A 76 8.02 2.02 -0.15
C THR A 76 7.64 2.71 1.15
N VAL A 77 7.89 4.02 1.23
CA VAL A 77 7.55 4.86 2.38
C VAL A 77 6.80 6.08 1.89
N LEU A 78 5.54 6.21 2.33
CA LEU A 78 4.69 7.36 2.08
C LEU A 78 4.56 8.14 3.40
N GLU A 79 5.11 9.34 3.46
CA GLU A 79 5.15 10.15 4.67
C GLU A 79 4.52 11.53 4.46
N ASP A 80 4.18 12.16 5.58
CA ASP A 80 3.67 13.53 5.68
C ASP A 80 2.58 13.82 4.63
N GLN A 81 1.38 13.30 4.81
CA GLN A 81 0.23 13.60 3.95
C GLN A 81 0.44 13.15 2.49
N THR A 82 1.13 12.03 2.26
CA THR A 82 1.20 11.43 0.93
C THR A 82 -0.05 10.59 0.66
N THR A 83 -0.64 10.68 -0.53
CA THR A 83 -1.77 9.84 -0.93
C THR A 83 -1.43 8.93 -2.11
N MET A 84 -1.92 7.70 -2.08
CA MET A 84 -1.90 6.75 -3.18
C MET A 84 -3.31 6.29 -3.51
N ASP A 85 -3.85 6.81 -4.60
CA ASP A 85 -5.20 6.54 -5.05
C ASP A 85 -5.18 5.58 -6.25
N ILE A 86 -5.83 4.42 -6.13
CA ILE A 86 -5.93 3.38 -7.15
C ILE A 86 -7.40 3.21 -7.52
N PHE A 87 -7.79 3.67 -8.71
CA PHE A 87 -9.18 3.70 -9.19
C PHE A 87 -9.39 2.93 -10.49
N GLY A 88 -10.66 2.70 -10.82
CA GLY A 88 -11.05 1.96 -12.03
C GLY A 88 -10.93 0.44 -11.87
N GLY A 89 -10.87 -0.07 -10.64
CA GLY A 89 -10.80 -1.51 -10.35
C GLY A 89 -9.39 -2.09 -10.33
N GLY A 90 -8.36 -1.22 -10.32
CA GLY A 90 -6.98 -1.62 -10.12
C GLY A 90 -6.69 -2.10 -8.69
N ASN A 91 -5.58 -2.79 -8.48
CA ASN A 91 -5.23 -3.41 -7.21
C ASN A 91 -3.94 -2.85 -6.61
N LEU A 92 -3.85 -2.93 -5.28
CA LEU A 92 -2.59 -2.77 -4.55
C LEU A 92 -2.03 -4.16 -4.21
N GLN A 93 -0.81 -4.47 -4.62
CA GLN A 93 -0.19 -5.77 -4.40
C GLN A 93 1.21 -5.61 -3.82
N LEU A 94 1.43 -6.21 -2.65
CA LEU A 94 2.74 -6.36 -2.02
C LEU A 94 3.07 -7.84 -1.94
N LEU A 95 4.23 -8.23 -2.47
CA LEU A 95 4.66 -9.62 -2.57
C LEU A 95 6.17 -9.76 -2.26
N ARG A 96 6.64 -10.96 -1.95
CA ARG A 96 8.07 -11.34 -1.86
C ARG A 96 8.92 -10.38 -1.02
N SER A 97 8.65 -10.33 0.27
CA SER A 97 9.38 -9.51 1.25
C SER A 97 9.32 -8.00 0.98
N ALA A 98 8.29 -7.53 0.26
CA ALA A 98 8.07 -6.10 0.09
C ALA A 98 7.63 -5.43 1.40
N TYR A 99 8.05 -4.18 1.57
CA TYR A 99 7.71 -3.33 2.70
C TYR A 99 6.96 -2.09 2.21
N LEU A 100 5.81 -1.79 2.82
CA LEU A 100 5.10 -0.52 2.66
C LEU A 100 4.84 0.11 4.02
N LEU A 101 5.17 1.38 4.15
CA LEU A 101 4.78 2.21 5.28
C LEU A 101 3.91 3.37 4.80
N LEU A 102 2.73 3.50 5.40
CA LEU A 102 1.96 4.73 5.42
C LEU A 102 2.23 5.43 6.74
N GLY A 103 2.95 6.54 6.64
CA GLY A 103 3.33 7.37 7.78
C GLY A 103 2.33 8.49 8.02
N LYS A 104 2.78 9.49 8.76
CA LYS A 104 1.96 10.59 9.27
C LYS A 104 0.92 11.10 8.26
N ASN A 105 -0.35 10.96 8.62
CA ASN A 105 -1.51 11.42 7.84
C ASN A 105 -1.52 10.96 6.36
N SER A 106 -0.83 9.86 6.03
CA SER A 106 -0.76 9.35 4.66
C SER A 106 -1.87 8.32 4.41
N GLU A 107 -2.30 8.21 3.17
CA GLU A 107 -3.44 7.38 2.77
C GLU A 107 -3.12 6.53 1.55
N ALA A 108 -3.61 5.30 1.54
CA ALA A 108 -3.75 4.50 0.33
C ALA A 108 -5.23 4.13 0.16
N SER A 109 -5.77 4.33 -1.03
CA SER A 109 -7.16 4.07 -1.36
C SER A 109 -7.26 3.19 -2.60
N VAL A 110 -8.02 2.10 -2.51
CA VAL A 110 -8.32 1.19 -3.62
C VAL A 110 -9.82 1.20 -3.86
N GLY A 111 -10.25 1.73 -5.01
CA GLY A 111 -11.65 1.95 -5.32
C GLY A 111 -12.22 1.02 -6.40
N ASN A 112 -13.54 1.13 -6.59
CA ASN A 112 -14.27 0.50 -7.70
C ASN A 112 -14.13 -1.04 -7.75
N GLY A 113 -14.12 -1.70 -6.60
CA GLY A 113 -14.02 -3.16 -6.50
C GLY A 113 -12.59 -3.71 -6.62
N GLY A 114 -11.58 -2.84 -6.73
CA GLY A 114 -10.19 -3.25 -6.59
C GLY A 114 -9.88 -3.75 -5.17
N SER A 115 -8.85 -4.57 -5.04
CA SER A 115 -8.45 -5.19 -3.76
C SER A 115 -7.01 -4.85 -3.37
N ALA A 116 -6.70 -4.98 -2.08
CA ALA A 116 -5.35 -4.88 -1.54
C ALA A 116 -4.87 -6.27 -1.08
N LEU A 117 -3.73 -6.71 -1.61
CA LEU A 117 -3.17 -8.04 -1.37
C LEU A 117 -1.75 -7.92 -0.84
N PHE A 118 -1.49 -8.56 0.30
CA PHE A 118 -0.21 -8.56 1.01
C PHE A 118 0.19 -10.00 1.27
N GLY A 119 1.31 -10.46 0.71
CA GLY A 119 1.71 -11.85 0.94
C GLY A 119 3.19 -12.14 0.72
N GLU A 120 3.58 -13.37 1.03
CA GLU A 120 4.95 -13.87 0.83
C GLU A 120 5.99 -13.01 1.60
N ASP A 121 5.97 -13.03 2.94
CA ASP A 121 6.93 -12.35 3.86
C ASP A 121 6.84 -10.80 3.84
N VAL A 122 5.67 -10.26 3.52
CA VAL A 122 5.45 -8.80 3.45
C VAL A 122 5.28 -8.16 4.83
N VAL A 123 5.71 -6.91 4.94
CA VAL A 123 5.43 -6.07 6.10
C VAL A 123 4.68 -4.82 5.65
N PHE A 124 3.54 -4.57 6.28
CA PHE A 124 2.72 -3.38 6.05
C PHE A 124 2.48 -2.60 7.35
N ASP A 125 2.98 -1.36 7.38
CA ASP A 125 2.89 -0.47 8.53
C ASP A 125 1.94 0.70 8.26
N LEU A 126 0.96 0.90 9.15
CA LEU A 126 0.09 2.07 9.25
C LEU A 126 0.44 2.84 10.52
N LEU A 127 1.05 4.01 10.39
CA LEU A 127 1.56 4.81 11.51
C LEU A 127 1.02 6.26 11.50
N ASP A 128 0.72 6.78 12.70
CA ASP A 128 0.43 8.20 12.94
C ASP A 128 -0.70 8.77 12.08
N HIS A 129 -1.94 8.36 12.38
CA HIS A 129 -3.15 8.80 11.71
C HIS A 129 -3.17 8.49 10.21
N SER A 130 -2.49 7.41 9.80
CA SER A 130 -2.50 6.93 8.42
C SER A 130 -3.70 6.02 8.15
N SER A 131 -4.01 5.79 6.87
CA SER A 131 -5.10 4.88 6.53
C SER A 131 -4.91 4.09 5.24
N LEU A 132 -5.47 2.87 5.23
CA LEU A 132 -5.75 2.10 4.03
C LEU A 132 -7.26 1.94 3.91
N ARG A 133 -7.82 2.34 2.77
CA ARG A 133 -9.23 2.15 2.44
C ARG A 133 -9.39 1.30 1.19
N VAL A 134 -10.28 0.31 1.25
CA VAL A 134 -10.68 -0.49 0.08
C VAL A 134 -12.19 -0.42 -0.09
N ASP A 135 -12.67 -0.10 -1.29
CA ASP A 135 -14.09 0.07 -1.59
C ASP A 135 -14.59 -0.97 -2.61
N GLY A 136 -15.39 -1.92 -2.12
CA GLY A 136 -16.03 -2.97 -2.91
C GLY A 136 -15.16 -4.22 -3.19
N GLY A 137 -13.89 -4.20 -2.78
CA GLY A 137 -12.98 -5.35 -2.82
C GLY A 137 -12.47 -5.74 -1.43
N ASP A 138 -11.47 -6.61 -1.38
CA ASP A 138 -10.98 -7.18 -0.11
C ASP A 138 -9.59 -6.64 0.28
N ILE A 139 -9.27 -6.71 1.57
CA ILE A 139 -7.90 -6.64 2.08
C ILE A 139 -7.49 -8.06 2.49
N SER A 140 -6.42 -8.60 1.90
CA SER A 140 -5.98 -9.97 2.19
C SER A 140 -4.50 -10.04 2.57
N PHE A 141 -4.22 -10.72 3.68
CA PHE A 141 -2.88 -11.08 4.14
C PHE A 141 -2.72 -12.60 4.09
N TYR A 142 -1.61 -13.08 3.52
CA TYR A 142 -1.28 -14.52 3.44
C TYR A 142 0.24 -14.78 3.47
N GLY A 143 0.65 -16.04 3.51
CA GLY A 143 2.05 -16.43 3.77
C GLY A 143 2.56 -15.91 5.12
N ASP A 144 3.80 -15.43 5.17
CA ASP A 144 4.42 -14.85 6.37
C ASP A 144 4.19 -13.32 6.50
N ALA A 145 3.05 -12.81 6.03
CA ALA A 145 2.80 -11.36 6.02
C ALA A 145 2.43 -10.79 7.41
N SER A 146 2.80 -9.53 7.64
CA SER A 146 2.49 -8.81 8.88
C SER A 146 1.87 -7.44 8.63
N LEU A 147 0.91 -7.10 9.50
CA LEU A 147 0.27 -5.80 9.60
C LEU A 147 0.58 -5.19 10.97
N LYS A 148 1.00 -3.93 10.97
CA LYS A 148 1.04 -3.11 12.18
C LYS A 148 0.25 -1.83 11.98
N ALA A 149 -0.72 -1.56 12.85
CA ALA A 149 -1.44 -0.29 12.91
C ALA A 149 -1.23 0.38 14.27
N HIS A 150 -0.75 1.62 14.26
CA HIS A 150 -0.34 2.35 15.47
C HIS A 150 -0.69 3.85 15.36
N LEU A 151 -0.96 4.47 16.51
CA LEU A 151 -1.32 5.88 16.68
C LEU A 151 -2.53 6.30 15.82
N ASN A 152 -3.72 5.81 16.17
CA ASN A 152 -5.00 6.15 15.53
C ASN A 152 -5.04 5.86 14.02
N SER A 153 -4.33 4.82 13.57
CA SER A 153 -4.33 4.45 12.15
C SER A 153 -5.47 3.47 11.82
N ILE A 154 -5.95 3.52 10.58
CA ILE A 154 -7.19 2.86 10.17
C ILE A 154 -6.96 1.98 8.94
N GLY A 155 -7.35 0.71 9.01
CA GLY A 155 -7.64 -0.11 7.83
C GLY A 155 -9.14 -0.30 7.69
N GLU A 156 -9.71 0.02 6.53
CA GLU A 156 -11.15 -0.11 6.33
C GLU A 156 -11.53 -0.72 4.97
N VAL A 157 -12.59 -1.53 4.98
CA VAL A 157 -13.24 -2.07 3.78
C VAL A 157 -14.70 -1.68 3.75
N THR A 158 -15.13 -1.01 2.68
CA THR A 158 -16.51 -0.56 2.45
C THR A 158 -17.18 -1.31 1.31
N SER A 159 -18.51 -1.18 1.19
CA SER A 159 -19.28 -1.71 0.05
C SER A 159 -19.25 -3.23 -0.09
N GLY A 160 -19.16 -3.96 1.03
CA GLY A 160 -19.41 -5.41 1.11
C GLY A 160 -18.20 -6.32 1.00
N GLY A 161 -16.98 -5.77 0.94
CA GLY A 161 -15.73 -6.55 1.00
C GLY A 161 -15.35 -7.00 2.42
N SER A 162 -14.30 -7.81 2.52
CA SER A 162 -13.80 -8.40 3.76
C SER A 162 -12.31 -8.15 3.99
N ILE A 163 -11.88 -8.37 5.23
CA ILE A 163 -10.46 -8.44 5.60
C ILE A 163 -10.13 -9.90 5.94
N LEU A 164 -9.14 -10.48 5.28
CA LEU A 164 -8.72 -11.86 5.47
C LEU A 164 -7.27 -11.93 5.93
N PHE A 165 -7.03 -12.72 6.98
CA PHE A 165 -5.73 -13.18 7.42
C PHE A 165 -5.69 -14.72 7.30
N SER A 166 -4.68 -15.24 6.62
CA SER A 166 -4.48 -16.68 6.38
C SER A 166 -3.01 -17.07 6.50
N ASP A 167 -2.70 -18.37 6.45
CA ASP A 167 -1.34 -18.92 6.64
C ASP A 167 -0.67 -18.46 7.95
N ASN A 168 0.57 -17.96 7.91
CA ASN A 168 1.37 -17.55 9.07
C ASN A 168 1.39 -16.01 9.19
N THR A 169 0.21 -15.39 9.22
CA THR A 169 0.10 -13.91 9.28
C THR A 169 -0.08 -13.36 10.69
N GLN A 170 0.41 -12.14 10.90
CA GLN A 170 0.37 -11.45 12.19
C GLN A 170 -0.24 -10.05 12.02
N ALA A 171 -1.18 -9.68 12.89
CA ALA A 171 -1.76 -8.34 12.93
C ALA A 171 -1.63 -7.74 14.33
N THR A 172 -0.99 -6.57 14.44
CA THR A 172 -0.89 -5.81 15.70
C THR A 172 -1.57 -4.46 15.55
N LEU A 173 -2.54 -4.17 16.42
CA LEU A 173 -3.24 -2.90 16.48
C LEU A 173 -3.03 -2.26 17.86
N SER A 174 -2.62 -1.00 17.88
CA SER A 174 -2.38 -0.26 19.12
C SER A 174 -2.72 1.22 19.02
N ASP A 175 -2.82 1.88 20.17
CA ASP A 175 -3.13 3.32 20.30
C ASP A 175 -4.39 3.75 19.52
N ALA A 176 -5.51 3.13 19.86
CA ALA A 176 -6.81 3.36 19.23
C ALA A 176 -6.88 3.11 17.70
N SER A 177 -5.88 2.41 17.15
CA SER A 177 -5.92 1.94 15.75
C SER A 177 -6.97 0.84 15.58
N ARG A 178 -7.53 0.75 14.37
CA ARG A 178 -8.65 -0.16 14.08
C ARG A 178 -8.63 -0.76 12.69
N LEU A 179 -9.18 -1.95 12.59
CA LEU A 179 -9.65 -2.56 11.34
C LEU A 179 -11.18 -2.55 11.33
N THR A 180 -11.78 -2.10 10.24
CA THR A 180 -13.25 -1.99 10.13
C THR A 180 -13.73 -2.56 8.80
N VAL A 181 -14.83 -3.30 8.84
CA VAL A 181 -15.55 -3.78 7.65
C VAL A 181 -16.99 -3.29 7.72
N PHE A 182 -17.52 -2.82 6.59
CA PHE A 182 -18.89 -2.32 6.47
C PHE A 182 -19.74 -3.25 5.58
N ASP A 183 -21.05 -3.00 5.55
CA ASP A 183 -21.99 -3.61 4.58
C ASP A 183 -22.00 -5.15 4.53
N SER A 184 -22.00 -5.79 5.70
CA SER A 184 -21.99 -7.25 5.90
C SER A 184 -20.67 -7.95 5.55
N GLY A 185 -19.59 -7.19 5.36
CA GLY A 185 -18.23 -7.71 5.31
C GLY A 185 -17.81 -8.43 6.59
N SER A 186 -16.73 -9.20 6.51
CA SER A 186 -16.18 -9.94 7.65
C SER A 186 -14.69 -9.67 7.84
N ILE A 187 -14.23 -9.79 9.08
CA ILE A 187 -12.80 -9.93 9.37
C ILE A 187 -12.58 -11.40 9.75
N SER A 188 -11.78 -12.12 8.97
CA SER A 188 -11.57 -13.56 9.13
C SER A 188 -10.10 -13.88 9.35
N PHE A 189 -9.86 -14.82 10.27
CA PHE A 189 -8.54 -15.37 10.60
C PHE A 189 -8.59 -16.89 10.38
N SER A 190 -7.58 -17.44 9.71
CA SER A 190 -7.49 -18.87 9.38
C SER A 190 -6.05 -19.37 9.57
N ASP A 191 -5.84 -20.69 9.58
CA ASP A 191 -4.51 -21.32 9.72
C ASP A 191 -3.69 -20.82 10.94
N GLU A 192 -2.38 -20.54 10.76
CA GLU A 192 -1.43 -20.15 11.81
C GLU A 192 -1.39 -18.62 12.01
N THR A 193 -2.57 -17.99 12.11
CA THR A 193 -2.66 -16.53 12.24
C THR A 193 -2.74 -16.06 13.68
N SER A 194 -2.21 -14.86 13.93
CA SER A 194 -2.32 -14.20 15.24
C SER A 194 -2.72 -12.73 15.11
N ALA A 195 -3.54 -12.27 16.06
CA ALA A 195 -3.95 -10.89 16.18
C ALA A 195 -3.73 -10.40 17.61
N GLN A 196 -3.10 -9.25 17.75
CA GLN A 196 -2.88 -8.57 19.02
C GLN A 196 -3.51 -7.19 19.00
N LEU A 197 -4.35 -6.92 19.99
CA LEU A 197 -4.89 -5.59 20.27
C LEU A 197 -4.31 -5.15 21.62
N SER A 198 -3.71 -3.96 21.67
CA SER A 198 -3.17 -3.40 22.90
C SER A 198 -3.46 -1.91 23.02
N ASP A 199 -4.02 -1.52 24.15
CA ASP A 199 -4.05 -0.12 24.58
C ASP A 199 -2.72 0.18 25.29
N ASN A 200 -1.98 1.20 24.85
CA ASN A 200 -0.86 1.73 25.64
C ASN A 200 -1.36 2.69 26.72
#